data_AF-A0A6P0NNF3-F1
#
_entry.id   AF-A0A6P0NNF3-F1
#
_cell.length_a   1.000
_cell.length_b   1.000
_cell.length_c   1.000
_cell.angle_alpha   90.00
_cell.angle_beta   90.00
_cell.angle_gamma   90.00
#
_symmetry.space_group_name_H-M   'P 1'
#
loop_
_entity.id
_entity.type
_entity.pdbx_description
1 polymer ?
#
loop_
_entity_poly.entity_id
_entity_poly.type
_entity_poly.pdbx_seq_one_letter_code
_entity_poly.pdbx_strand_id
1 'polypeptide(L)'
;MLVPLTRKTFEQLIPTVATSDQYKYYWGKFSDVLKRALISAVAVLTIVLINVFAHNDGDPLFLLIGITAGLYWFWGPVLLASLRNMECRRYPYSGLWQGRVLDVYITEEVVGEEETVNKKGELMIVENLEQRINLEVGDKTGFVTEIQAPLRRHHQGVSRGQVAVMLVMSYQEDLGKIVKSSDVYLPTVNLWVSDYPYLRRDAFIEAINQVRSSRRKSKQPQPSNIEY
;
A
#
# COMPACT_ATOMS: atom_id res chain seq x y z
N MET A 1 -16.81 13.12 4.66
CA MET A 1 -17.06 12.96 6.11
C MET A 1 -15.81 12.42 6.73
N LEU A 2 -15.33 13.04 7.79
CA LEU A 2 -14.02 12.75 8.36
C LEU A 2 -14.16 12.45 9.85
N VAL A 3 -13.58 11.34 10.30
CA VAL A 3 -13.53 10.94 11.71
C VAL A 3 -12.07 10.83 12.12
N PRO A 4 -11.57 11.68 13.01
CA PRO A 4 -10.18 11.57 13.47
C PRO A 4 -9.98 10.23 14.19
N LEU A 5 -8.83 9.61 13.95
CA LEU A 5 -8.45 8.34 14.56
C LEU A 5 -7.34 8.56 15.58
N THR A 6 -7.39 7.77 16.65
CA THR A 6 -6.30 7.78 17.63
C THR A 6 -5.03 7.18 17.02
N ARG A 7 -3.87 7.62 17.53
CA ARG A 7 -2.58 7.09 17.10
C ARG A 7 -2.49 5.56 17.25
N LYS A 8 -3.06 5.00 18.30
CA LYS A 8 -3.07 3.54 18.53
C LYS A 8 -3.83 2.79 17.43
N THR A 9 -5.01 3.29 17.05
CA THR A 9 -5.80 2.70 15.96
C THR A 9 -5.05 2.80 14.63
N PHE A 10 -4.43 3.95 14.36
CA PHE A 10 -3.62 4.15 13.15
C PHE A 10 -2.48 3.14 13.04
N GLU A 11 -1.76 2.88 14.13
CA GLU A 11 -0.65 1.92 14.13
C GLU A 11 -1.08 0.46 13.99
N GLN A 12 -2.33 0.14 14.32
CA GLN A 12 -2.93 -1.17 14.02
C GLN A 12 -3.31 -1.28 12.54
N LEU A 13 -3.76 -0.18 11.92
CA LEU A 13 -4.13 -0.13 10.51
C LEU A 13 -2.92 -0.17 9.57
N ILE A 14 -1.85 0.56 9.90
CA ILE A 14 -0.59 0.57 9.14
C ILE A 14 0.52 -0.08 9.97
N PRO A 15 0.79 -1.38 9.74
CA PRO A 15 1.75 -2.12 10.56
C PRO A 15 3.19 -1.70 10.30
N THR A 16 4.02 -1.78 11.34
CA THR A 16 5.47 -1.50 11.25
C THR A 16 6.18 -2.48 10.33
N VAL A 17 5.79 -3.76 10.39
CA VAL A 17 6.34 -4.84 9.58
C VAL A 17 5.37 -5.14 8.44
N ALA A 18 5.93 -5.50 7.29
CA ALA A 18 5.18 -5.88 6.10
C ALA A 18 4.08 -6.92 6.39
N THR A 19 2.89 -6.72 5.81
CA THR A 19 1.87 -7.76 5.74
C THR A 19 2.14 -8.73 4.59
N SER A 20 1.43 -9.86 4.56
CA SER A 20 1.49 -10.82 3.45
C SER A 20 1.18 -10.18 2.09
N ASP A 21 0.19 -9.30 2.03
CA ASP A 21 -0.20 -8.60 0.80
C ASP A 21 0.89 -7.62 0.34
N GLN A 22 1.54 -6.93 1.27
CA GLN A 22 2.64 -6.01 0.99
C GLN A 22 3.90 -6.75 0.54
N TYR A 23 4.19 -7.89 1.17
CA TYR A 23 5.26 -8.77 0.75
C TYR A 23 5.03 -9.26 -0.68
N LYS A 24 3.80 -9.71 -0.99
CA LYS A 24 3.44 -10.17 -2.35
C LYS A 24 3.58 -9.06 -3.39
N TYR A 25 3.23 -7.82 -3.06
CA TYR A 25 3.45 -6.66 -3.94
C TYR A 25 4.93 -6.50 -4.28
N TYR A 26 5.82 -6.46 -3.28
CA TYR A 26 7.26 -6.31 -3.51
C TYR A 26 7.95 -7.56 -4.04
N TRP A 27 7.34 -8.75 -3.87
CA TRP A 27 7.82 -9.97 -4.52
C TRP A 27 7.83 -9.82 -6.04
N GLY A 28 6.86 -9.10 -6.60
CA GLY A 28 6.88 -8.64 -7.98
C GLY A 28 6.86 -9.78 -9.01
N LYS A 29 7.49 -9.52 -10.17
CA LYS A 29 7.63 -10.50 -11.25
C LYS A 29 8.81 -11.45 -10.96
N PHE A 30 8.85 -12.60 -11.64
CA PHE A 30 9.97 -13.55 -11.50
C PHE A 30 11.33 -12.90 -11.82
N SER A 31 11.36 -11.97 -12.77
CA SER A 31 12.55 -11.18 -13.09
C SER A 31 13.05 -10.36 -11.90
N ASP A 32 12.17 -9.81 -11.06
CA ASP A 32 12.55 -9.04 -9.86
C ASP A 32 13.15 -9.96 -8.79
N VAL A 33 12.60 -11.16 -8.63
CA VAL A 33 13.15 -12.19 -7.75
C VAL A 33 14.55 -12.58 -8.22
N LEU A 34 14.72 -12.84 -9.51
CA LEU A 34 16.02 -13.20 -10.09
C LEU A 34 17.05 -12.07 -9.95
N LYS A 35 16.66 -10.82 -10.21
CA LYS A 35 17.52 -9.65 -9.98
C LYS A 35 17.99 -9.58 -8.53
N ARG A 36 17.09 -9.76 -7.56
CA ARG A 36 17.47 -9.77 -6.13
C ARG A 36 18.35 -10.96 -5.76
N ALA A 37 18.11 -12.14 -6.32
CA ALA A 37 18.96 -13.31 -6.11
C ALA A 37 20.37 -13.10 -6.67
N LEU A 38 20.50 -12.46 -7.84
CA LEU A 38 21.79 -12.07 -8.41
C LEU A 38 22.50 -11.03 -7.53
N ILE A 39 21.78 -10.02 -7.03
CA ILE A 39 22.33 -9.04 -6.07
C ILE A 39 22.84 -9.75 -4.82
N SER A 40 22.07 -10.70 -4.27
CA SER A 40 22.50 -11.53 -3.15
C SER A 40 23.78 -12.32 -3.45
N ALA A 41 23.86 -12.97 -4.62
CA ALA A 41 25.04 -13.73 -5.02
C ALA A 41 26.28 -12.85 -5.17
N VAL A 42 26.15 -11.69 -5.83
CA VAL A 42 27.24 -10.71 -6.00
C VAL A 42 27.68 -10.14 -4.65
N ALA A 43 26.74 -9.82 -3.76
CA ALA A 43 27.04 -9.31 -2.42
C ALA A 43 27.83 -10.34 -1.59
N VAL A 44 27.39 -11.60 -1.57
CA VAL A 44 28.11 -12.69 -0.89
C VAL A 44 29.50 -12.89 -1.49
N LEU A 45 29.62 -12.94 -2.81
CA LEU A 45 30.93 -13.07 -3.47
C LEU A 45 31.87 -11.92 -3.08
N THR A 46 31.36 -10.69 -3.04
CA THR A 46 32.13 -9.52 -2.63
C THR A 46 32.61 -9.63 -1.17
N ILE A 47 31.75 -10.06 -0.25
CA ILE A 47 32.10 -10.27 1.17
C ILE A 47 33.17 -11.36 1.30
N VAL A 48 33.03 -12.47 0.57
CA VAL A 48 34.01 -13.56 0.57
C VAL A 48 35.37 -13.08 0.05
N LEU A 49 35.40 -12.31 -1.05
CA LEU A 49 36.64 -11.73 -1.56
C LEU A 49 37.30 -10.81 -0.54
N ILE A 50 36.53 -9.92 0.09
CA ILE A 50 37.05 -9.03 1.15
C ILE A 50 37.66 -9.85 2.29
N ASN A 51 36.98 -10.93 2.71
CA ASN A 51 37.47 -11.77 3.80
C ASN A 51 38.81 -12.44 3.45
N VAL A 52 38.92 -12.98 2.23
CA VAL A 52 40.17 -13.61 1.74
C VAL A 52 41.31 -12.59 1.67
N PHE A 53 41.06 -11.38 1.15
CA PHE A 53 42.10 -10.33 1.09
C PHE A 53 42.51 -9.82 2.48
N ALA A 54 41.56 -9.72 3.41
CA ALA A 54 41.81 -9.27 4.77
C ALA A 54 42.56 -10.31 5.63
N HIS A 55 42.81 -11.53 5.11
CA HIS A 55 43.43 -12.66 5.86
C HIS A 55 42.74 -12.93 7.20
N ASN A 56 41.42 -12.72 7.25
CA ASN A 56 40.63 -12.82 8.47
C ASN A 56 39.96 -14.20 8.53
N ASP A 57 40.78 -15.23 8.68
CA ASP A 57 40.34 -16.62 8.63
C ASP A 57 39.37 -16.96 9.79
N GLY A 58 38.07 -16.90 9.50
CA GLY A 58 37.03 -17.44 10.37
C GLY A 58 36.34 -16.45 11.30
N ASP A 59 36.35 -15.15 11.03
CA ASP A 59 35.56 -14.18 11.80
C ASP A 59 34.04 -14.47 11.65
N PRO A 60 33.34 -14.86 12.73
CA PRO A 60 31.90 -15.14 12.71
C PRO A 60 31.06 -13.96 12.20
N LEU A 61 31.56 -12.73 12.31
CA LEU A 61 30.86 -11.55 11.80
C LEU A 61 30.74 -11.58 10.27
N PHE A 62 31.78 -12.01 9.55
CA PHE A 62 31.74 -12.13 8.09
C PHE A 62 30.73 -13.19 7.65
N LEU A 63 30.61 -14.28 8.40
CA LEU A 63 29.61 -15.31 8.15
C LEU A 63 28.20 -14.75 8.34
N LEU A 64 27.93 -14.05 9.44
CA LEU A 64 26.62 -13.43 9.70
C LEU A 64 26.24 -12.42 8.60
N ILE A 65 27.15 -11.51 8.26
CA ILE A 65 26.94 -10.53 7.19
C ILE A 65 26.73 -11.24 5.84
N GLY A 66 27.50 -12.29 5.56
CA GLY A 66 27.34 -13.13 4.38
C GLY A 66 25.97 -13.81 4.30
N ILE A 67 25.47 -14.41 5.38
CA ILE A 67 24.13 -15.00 5.44
C ILE A 67 23.07 -13.91 5.23
N THR A 68 23.18 -12.77 5.91
CA THR A 68 22.22 -11.66 5.73
C THR A 68 22.22 -11.16 4.28
N ALA A 69 23.38 -10.98 3.66
CA ALA A 69 23.49 -10.59 2.26
C ALA A 69 22.91 -11.66 1.31
N GLY A 70 23.23 -12.93 1.55
CA GLY A 70 22.75 -14.07 0.77
C GLY A 70 21.23 -14.26 0.84
N LEU A 71 20.61 -13.88 1.96
CA LEU A 71 19.16 -13.91 2.15
C LEU A 71 18.44 -12.63 1.71
N TYR A 72 19.14 -11.64 1.14
CA TYR A 72 18.52 -10.37 0.71
C TYR A 72 17.36 -10.56 -0.26
N TRP A 73 17.41 -11.55 -1.15
CA TRP A 73 16.28 -11.87 -2.04
C TRP A 73 14.99 -12.20 -1.29
N PHE A 74 15.10 -12.73 -0.06
CA PHE A 74 14.00 -13.13 0.80
C PHE A 74 13.53 -11.98 1.72
N TRP A 75 14.45 -11.34 2.46
CA TRP A 75 14.06 -10.29 3.41
C TRP A 75 13.94 -8.89 2.78
N GLY A 76 14.50 -8.66 1.60
CA GLY A 76 14.45 -7.38 0.89
C GLY A 76 13.04 -6.84 0.65
N PRO A 77 12.08 -7.66 0.17
CA PRO A 77 10.67 -7.25 0.05
C PRO A 77 10.05 -6.81 1.39
N VAL A 78 10.41 -7.46 2.50
CA VAL A 78 9.96 -7.07 3.85
C VAL A 78 10.50 -5.69 4.20
N LEU A 79 11.79 -5.44 3.94
CA LEU A 79 12.40 -4.13 4.20
C LEU A 79 11.72 -3.02 3.38
N LEU A 80 11.53 -3.23 2.08
CA LEU A 80 10.92 -2.24 1.18
C LEU A 80 9.48 -1.90 1.61
N ALA A 81 8.67 -2.91 1.93
CA ALA A 81 7.33 -2.71 2.47
C ALA A 81 7.34 -1.96 3.81
N SER A 82 8.27 -2.32 4.70
CA SER A 82 8.38 -1.68 6.03
C SER A 82 8.79 -0.21 5.90
N LEU A 83 9.72 0.12 5.00
CA LEU A 83 10.11 1.51 4.72
C LEU A 83 8.93 2.33 4.18
N ARG A 84 8.15 1.76 3.25
CA ARG A 84 6.95 2.43 2.72
C ARG A 84 5.88 2.65 3.80
N ASN A 85 5.71 1.69 4.71
CA ASN A 85 4.82 1.85 5.86
C ASN A 85 5.32 2.91 6.84
N MET A 86 6.63 2.98 7.09
CA MET A 86 7.24 4.01 7.94
C MET A 86 7.01 5.41 7.39
N GLU A 87 7.07 5.58 6.06
CA GLU A 87 6.78 6.85 5.41
C GLU A 87 5.35 7.34 5.71
N CYS A 88 4.37 6.43 5.69
CA CYS A 88 3.00 6.72 6.13
C CYS A 88 2.92 7.00 7.65
N ARG A 89 3.71 6.29 8.46
CA ARG A 89 3.71 6.49 9.93
C ARG A 89 4.35 7.80 10.37
N ARG A 90 5.07 8.50 9.50
CA ARG A 90 5.64 9.83 9.76
C ARG A 90 4.57 10.89 10.01
N TYR A 91 3.35 10.70 9.50
CA TYR A 91 2.25 11.65 9.72
C TYR A 91 1.69 11.49 11.14
N PRO A 92 1.62 12.56 11.95
CA PRO A 92 1.15 12.49 13.33
C PRO A 92 -0.35 12.24 13.44
N TYR A 93 -1.14 12.80 12.51
CA TYR A 93 -2.60 12.73 12.54
C TYR A 93 -3.15 11.90 11.38
N SER A 94 -4.22 11.18 11.67
CA SER A 94 -4.92 10.36 10.69
C SER A 94 -6.41 10.36 10.96
N GLY A 95 -7.20 10.10 9.91
CA GLY A 95 -8.65 10.06 10.01
C GLY A 95 -9.24 9.05 9.05
N LEU A 96 -10.39 8.51 9.44
CA LEU A 96 -11.22 7.70 8.60
C LEU A 96 -12.09 8.64 7.76
N TRP A 97 -11.84 8.64 6.47
CA TRP A 97 -12.57 9.46 5.52
C TRP A 97 -13.62 8.62 4.79
N GLN A 98 -14.81 9.18 4.65
CA GLN A 98 -15.91 8.62 3.88
C GLN A 98 -16.47 9.68 2.92
N GLY A 99 -16.45 9.36 1.63
CA GLY A 99 -17.02 10.18 0.56
C GLY A 99 -17.72 9.33 -0.48
N ARG A 100 -17.71 9.79 -1.73
CA ARG A 100 -18.29 9.10 -2.87
C ARG A 100 -17.33 9.07 -4.04
N VAL A 101 -17.51 8.06 -4.88
CA VAL A 101 -16.89 8.00 -6.20
C VAL A 101 -17.52 9.09 -7.07
N LEU A 102 -16.69 10.02 -7.53
CA LEU A 102 -17.07 11.09 -8.46
C LEU A 102 -16.95 10.58 -9.90
N ASP A 103 -15.81 9.96 -10.22
CA ASP A 103 -15.53 9.43 -11.54
C ASP A 103 -14.71 8.12 -11.49
N VAL A 104 -14.82 7.34 -12.55
CA VAL A 104 -14.06 6.12 -12.83
C VAL A 104 -13.68 6.12 -14.30
N TYR A 105 -12.39 6.10 -14.60
CA TYR A 105 -11.90 6.00 -15.97
C TYR A 105 -10.66 5.12 -16.06
N ILE A 106 -10.35 4.66 -17.28
CA ILE A 106 -9.21 3.77 -17.55
C ILE A 106 -8.18 4.56 -18.34
N THR A 107 -6.92 4.47 -17.93
CA THR A 107 -5.77 5.00 -18.67
C THR A 107 -4.80 3.88 -19.02
N GLU A 108 -3.98 4.11 -20.03
CA GLU A 108 -2.84 3.25 -20.36
C GLU A 108 -1.57 3.96 -19.89
N GLU A 109 -0.72 3.24 -19.16
CA GLU A 109 0.56 3.76 -18.69
C GLU A 109 1.68 2.85 -19.19
N VAL A 110 2.78 3.46 -19.67
CA VAL A 110 3.97 2.72 -20.11
C VAL A 110 4.68 2.21 -18.85
N VAL A 111 4.61 0.91 -18.59
CA VAL A 111 5.21 0.27 -17.40
C VAL A 111 6.62 -0.26 -17.69
N GLY A 112 7.03 -0.32 -18.95
CA GLY A 112 8.40 -0.60 -19.35
C GLY A 112 8.59 -0.57 -20.87
N GLU A 113 9.83 -0.41 -21.29
CA GLU A 113 10.24 -0.48 -22.69
C GLU A 113 11.13 -1.72 -22.85
N GLU A 114 10.81 -2.56 -23.83
CA GLU A 114 11.63 -3.72 -24.20
C GLU A 114 12.22 -3.49 -25.59
N GLU A 115 13.54 -3.40 -25.67
CA GLU A 115 14.26 -3.41 -26.95
C GLU A 115 14.27 -4.84 -27.50
N THR A 116 13.56 -5.06 -28.61
CA THR A 116 13.49 -6.35 -29.32
C THR A 116 13.97 -6.19 -30.75
N VAL A 117 14.50 -7.27 -31.33
CA VAL A 117 14.94 -7.27 -32.72
C VAL A 117 13.83 -7.87 -33.58
N ASN A 118 13.44 -7.17 -34.65
CA ASN A 118 12.44 -7.69 -35.59
C ASN A 118 13.02 -8.82 -36.46
N LYS A 119 12.18 -9.52 -37.23
CA LYS A 119 12.62 -10.61 -38.12
C LYS A 119 13.61 -10.17 -39.22
N LYS A 120 13.84 -8.87 -39.39
CA LYS A 120 14.77 -8.27 -40.35
C LYS A 120 16.07 -7.79 -39.70
N GLY A 121 16.24 -7.97 -38.39
CA GLY A 121 17.46 -7.55 -37.68
C GLY A 121 17.46 -6.10 -37.19
N GLU A 122 16.34 -5.39 -37.30
CA GLU A 122 16.23 -3.99 -36.85
C GLU A 122 15.78 -3.94 -35.39
N LEU A 123 16.42 -3.07 -34.61
CA LEU A 123 16.02 -2.79 -33.23
C LEU A 123 14.66 -2.08 -33.21
N MET A 124 13.72 -2.62 -32.44
CA MET A 124 12.40 -2.04 -32.19
C MET A 124 12.18 -1.94 -30.68
N ILE A 125 11.75 -0.76 -30.24
CA ILE A 125 11.33 -0.53 -28.86
C ILE A 125 9.85 -0.93 -28.77
N VAL A 126 9.54 -1.92 -27.92
CA VAL A 126 8.18 -2.35 -27.63
C VAL A 126 7.79 -1.80 -26.28
N GLU A 127 6.83 -0.88 -26.27
CA GLU A 127 6.26 -0.33 -25.04
C GLU A 127 5.29 -1.32 -24.41
N ASN A 128 5.52 -1.65 -23.15
CA ASN A 128 4.64 -2.50 -22.35
C ASN A 128 3.62 -1.61 -21.64
N LEU A 129 2.46 -1.45 -22.27
CA LEU A 129 1.33 -0.69 -21.74
C LEU A 129 0.56 -1.51 -20.70
N GLU A 130 0.41 -0.98 -19.48
CA GLU A 130 -0.51 -1.52 -18.48
C GLU A 130 -1.76 -0.65 -18.40
N GLN A 131 -2.93 -1.29 -18.52
CA GLN A 131 -4.20 -0.62 -18.26
C GLN A 131 -4.37 -0.39 -16.76
N ARG A 132 -4.67 0.84 -16.39
CA ARG A 132 -4.88 1.28 -15.02
C ARG A 132 -6.27 1.87 -14.85
N ILE A 133 -6.92 1.54 -13.74
CA ILE A 133 -8.18 2.15 -13.31
C ILE A 133 -7.85 3.35 -12.42
N ASN A 134 -8.46 4.49 -12.73
CA ASN A 134 -8.37 5.71 -11.96
C ASN A 134 -9.72 5.97 -11.31
N LEU A 135 -9.70 6.14 -10.00
CA LEU A 135 -10.86 6.34 -9.17
C LEU A 135 -10.78 7.73 -8.54
N GLU A 136 -11.62 8.65 -9.02
CA GLU A 136 -11.75 9.97 -8.42
C GLU A 136 -12.79 9.89 -7.30
N VAL A 137 -12.38 10.24 -6.09
CA VAL A 137 -13.24 10.22 -4.92
C VAL A 137 -13.26 11.58 -4.25
N GLY A 138 -14.43 11.98 -3.77
CA GLY A 138 -14.57 13.25 -3.09
C GLY A 138 -15.72 13.29 -2.11
N ASP A 139 -15.75 14.35 -1.33
CA ASP A 139 -16.82 14.59 -0.36
C ASP A 139 -17.36 16.01 -0.41
N LYS A 140 -18.36 16.27 0.44
CA LYS A 140 -19.04 17.57 0.51
C LYS A 140 -18.20 18.69 1.13
N THR A 141 -17.05 18.36 1.73
CA THR A 141 -16.14 19.36 2.29
C THR A 141 -15.18 19.92 1.25
N GLY A 142 -15.23 19.41 0.01
CA GLY A 142 -14.39 19.86 -1.09
C GLY A 142 -13.07 19.10 -1.20
N PHE A 143 -12.85 18.08 -0.38
CA PHE A 143 -11.71 17.18 -0.56
C PHE A 143 -11.96 16.26 -1.75
N VAL A 144 -11.03 16.26 -2.70
CA VAL A 144 -11.02 15.39 -3.87
C VAL A 144 -9.63 14.79 -4.01
N THR A 145 -9.56 13.49 -4.30
CA THR A 145 -8.31 12.79 -4.58
C THR A 145 -8.54 11.70 -5.60
N GLU A 146 -7.50 11.39 -6.36
CA GLU A 146 -7.48 10.33 -7.35
C GLU A 146 -6.67 9.16 -6.81
N ILE A 147 -7.19 7.94 -7.00
CA ILE A 147 -6.48 6.70 -6.68
C ILE A 147 -6.36 5.87 -7.94
N GLN A 148 -5.13 5.58 -8.31
CA GLN A 148 -4.81 4.74 -9.44
C GLN A 148 -4.46 3.33 -8.99
N ALA A 149 -4.88 2.32 -9.75
CA ALA A 149 -4.51 0.92 -9.53
C ALA A 149 -4.42 0.16 -10.87
N PRO A 150 -3.62 -0.92 -10.95
CA PRO A 150 -3.65 -1.81 -12.11
C PRO A 150 -5.06 -2.35 -12.36
N LEU A 151 -5.53 -2.31 -13.61
CA LEU A 151 -6.86 -2.80 -13.95
C LEU A 151 -6.90 -4.33 -13.77
N ARG A 152 -7.89 -4.79 -13.01
CA ARG A 152 -8.10 -6.21 -12.70
C ARG A 152 -9.57 -6.55 -12.86
N ARG A 153 -9.87 -7.82 -13.19
CA ARG A 153 -11.25 -8.31 -13.38
C ARG A 153 -12.18 -8.03 -12.19
N HIS A 154 -11.66 -8.06 -10.96
CA HIS A 154 -12.50 -7.79 -9.79
C HIS A 154 -13.04 -6.36 -9.73
N HIS A 155 -12.43 -5.39 -10.44
CA HIS A 155 -12.95 -4.02 -10.56
C HIS A 155 -14.25 -3.91 -11.38
N GLN A 156 -14.75 -5.03 -11.93
CA GLN A 156 -16.08 -5.08 -12.52
C GLN A 156 -17.14 -4.77 -11.45
N GLY A 157 -17.80 -3.62 -11.60
CA GLY A 157 -18.83 -3.15 -10.67
C GLY A 157 -18.46 -1.88 -9.89
N VAL A 158 -17.26 -1.33 -10.07
CA VAL A 158 -16.93 0.02 -9.58
C VAL A 158 -17.69 1.04 -10.43
N SER A 159 -18.53 1.85 -9.76
CA SER A 159 -19.41 2.81 -10.44
C SER A 159 -19.48 4.13 -9.69
N ARG A 160 -19.74 5.21 -10.45
CA ARG A 160 -19.98 6.55 -9.89
C ARG A 160 -21.09 6.53 -8.83
N GLY A 161 -20.93 7.36 -7.81
CA GLY A 161 -21.89 7.51 -6.71
C GLY A 161 -21.78 6.47 -5.59
N GLN A 162 -20.97 5.43 -5.74
CA GLN A 162 -20.70 4.46 -4.67
C GLN A 162 -20.02 5.12 -3.47
N VAL A 163 -20.25 4.57 -2.28
CA VAL A 163 -19.58 5.04 -1.06
C VAL A 163 -18.12 4.58 -1.10
N ALA A 164 -17.21 5.52 -0.92
CA ALA A 164 -15.78 5.27 -0.81
C ALA A 164 -15.31 5.57 0.61
N VAL A 165 -14.50 4.69 1.19
CA VAL A 165 -13.93 4.83 2.54
C VAL A 165 -12.43 4.61 2.45
N MET A 166 -11.64 5.48 3.07
CA MET A 166 -10.18 5.34 3.11
C MET A 166 -9.60 5.92 4.40
N LEU A 167 -8.33 5.60 4.67
CA LEU A 167 -7.54 6.27 5.69
C LEU A 167 -6.82 7.46 5.06
N VAL A 168 -6.97 8.63 5.68
CA VAL A 168 -6.24 9.84 5.29
C VAL A 168 -5.28 10.25 6.39
N MET A 169 -4.18 10.89 6.01
CA MET A 169 -3.06 11.26 6.88
C MET A 169 -2.74 12.75 6.70
N SER A 170 -2.41 13.41 7.81
CA SER A 170 -2.10 14.84 7.84
C SER A 170 -1.02 15.18 8.88
N TYR A 171 -0.40 16.33 8.69
CA TYR A 171 0.40 17.00 9.72
C TYR A 171 -0.43 17.88 10.66
N GLN A 172 -1.71 18.13 10.35
CA GLN A 172 -2.61 18.97 11.14
C GLN A 172 -3.64 18.11 11.89
N GLU A 173 -3.94 18.50 13.13
CA GLU A 173 -4.87 17.77 14.01
C GLU A 173 -6.32 17.82 13.52
N ASP A 174 -6.71 18.96 12.95
CA ASP A 174 -8.03 19.18 12.37
C ASP A 174 -8.22 18.43 11.03
N LEU A 175 -7.16 17.80 10.51
CA LEU A 175 -7.11 17.16 9.20
C LEU A 175 -7.54 18.10 8.04
N GLY A 176 -7.37 19.42 8.22
CA GLY A 176 -7.77 20.42 7.23
C GLY A 176 -7.01 20.27 5.91
N LYS A 177 -5.73 19.90 5.98
CA LYS A 177 -4.91 19.54 4.82
C LYS A 177 -4.56 18.05 4.82
N ILE A 178 -5.22 17.26 3.98
CA ILE A 178 -4.87 15.86 3.77
C ILE A 178 -3.61 15.79 2.89
N VAL A 179 -2.60 15.04 3.34
CA VAL A 179 -1.29 14.93 2.68
C VAL A 179 -1.12 13.60 1.98
N LYS A 180 -1.62 12.51 2.59
CA LYS A 180 -1.51 11.15 2.03
C LYS A 180 -2.80 10.38 2.26
N SER A 181 -3.20 9.61 1.25
CA SER A 181 -4.33 8.69 1.29
C SER A 181 -3.84 7.25 1.16
N SER A 182 -4.55 6.33 1.80
CA SER A 182 -4.32 4.88 1.69
C SER A 182 -5.14 4.26 0.56
N ASP A 183 -5.38 2.95 0.68
CA ASP A 183 -6.35 2.20 -0.13
C ASP A 183 -7.78 2.76 0.01
N VAL A 184 -8.53 2.73 -1.08
CA VAL A 184 -9.96 3.00 -1.09
C VAL A 184 -10.74 1.70 -0.99
N TYR A 185 -11.57 1.60 0.02
CA TYR A 185 -12.54 0.54 0.20
C TYR A 185 -13.93 0.99 -0.26
N LEU A 186 -14.56 0.19 -1.11
CA LEU A 186 -15.91 0.37 -1.64
C LEU A 186 -16.85 -0.64 -0.97
N PRO A 187 -17.56 -0.28 0.12
CA PRO A 187 -18.34 -1.24 0.90
C PRO A 187 -19.52 -1.84 0.12
N THR A 188 -20.03 -1.13 -0.90
CA THR A 188 -21.17 -1.59 -1.71
C THR A 188 -20.85 -2.85 -2.51
N VAL A 189 -19.61 -2.98 -2.98
CA VAL A 189 -19.13 -4.10 -3.79
C VAL A 189 -18.05 -4.94 -3.09
N ASN A 190 -17.77 -4.63 -1.82
CA ASN A 190 -16.72 -5.24 -1.01
C ASN A 190 -15.36 -5.29 -1.73
N LEU A 191 -14.94 -4.15 -2.28
CA LEU A 191 -13.77 -4.05 -3.15
C LEU A 191 -12.75 -3.05 -2.61
N TRP A 192 -11.47 -3.36 -2.83
CA TRP A 192 -10.34 -2.51 -2.51
C TRP A 192 -9.66 -2.03 -3.79
N VAL A 193 -9.47 -0.72 -3.92
CA VAL A 193 -8.75 -0.08 -5.03
C VAL A 193 -7.51 0.61 -4.46
N SER A 194 -6.35 0.17 -4.90
CA SER A 194 -5.04 0.71 -4.50
C SER A 194 -3.95 0.16 -5.39
N ASP A 195 -2.96 0.97 -5.74
CA ASP A 195 -1.71 0.46 -6.31
C ASP A 195 -0.95 -0.42 -5.31
N TYR A 196 -0.79 0.04 -4.06
CA TYR A 196 -0.08 -0.66 -2.99
C TYR A 196 -1.01 -0.90 -1.79
N PRO A 197 -1.08 -2.12 -1.21
CA PRO A 197 -1.96 -2.43 -0.08
C PRO A 197 -1.42 -1.85 1.25
N TYR A 198 -1.78 -0.61 1.57
CA TYR A 198 -1.30 0.07 2.77
C TYR A 198 -1.90 -0.50 4.06
N LEU A 199 -3.19 -0.85 4.03
CA LEU A 199 -3.99 -1.15 5.20
C LEU A 199 -4.04 -2.64 5.50
N ARG A 200 -4.06 -2.96 6.79
CA ARG A 200 -4.56 -4.24 7.26
C ARG A 200 -6.07 -4.27 7.13
N ARG A 201 -6.57 -4.95 6.09
CA ARG A 201 -7.96 -4.90 5.64
C ARG A 201 -8.96 -5.36 6.69
N ASP A 202 -8.60 -6.38 7.46
CA ASP A 202 -9.36 -6.92 8.60
C ASP A 202 -9.58 -5.85 9.69
N ALA A 203 -8.50 -5.24 10.17
CA ALA A 203 -8.54 -4.21 11.20
C ALA A 203 -9.26 -2.95 10.71
N PHE A 204 -9.13 -2.61 9.43
CA PHE A 204 -9.82 -1.46 8.85
C PHE A 204 -11.33 -1.66 8.78
N ILE A 205 -11.79 -2.84 8.35
CA ILE A 205 -13.23 -3.17 8.33
C ILE A 205 -13.80 -3.12 9.75
N GLU A 206 -13.07 -3.62 10.74
CA GLU A 206 -13.46 -3.53 12.15
C GLU A 206 -13.57 -2.06 12.62
N ALA A 207 -12.58 -1.22 12.32
CA ALA A 207 -12.60 0.20 12.65
C ALA A 207 -13.80 0.93 12.03
N ILE A 208 -14.14 0.64 10.77
CA ILE A 208 -15.34 1.17 10.12
C ILE A 208 -16.61 0.76 10.88
N ASN A 209 -16.71 -0.52 11.23
CA ASN A 209 -17.88 -1.06 11.92
C ASN A 209 -18.04 -0.47 13.33
N GLN A 210 -16.93 -0.24 14.04
CA GLN A 210 -16.93 0.43 15.34
C GLN A 210 -17.41 1.88 15.24
N VAL A 211 -16.94 2.64 14.24
CA VAL A 211 -17.40 4.01 13.99
C VAL A 211 -18.89 4.04 13.64
N ARG A 212 -19.37 3.08 12.85
CA ARG A 212 -20.79 2.96 12.49
C ARG A 212 -21.67 2.59 13.69
N SER A 213 -21.22 1.69 14.57
CA SER A 213 -22.00 1.23 15.73
C SER A 213 -22.10 2.30 16.82
N SER A 214 -21.01 3.00 17.12
CA SER A 214 -20.99 4.12 18.08
C SER A 214 -22.00 5.22 17.72
N ARG A 215 -22.15 5.51 16.43
CA ARG A 215 -23.14 6.47 15.93
C ARG A 215 -24.58 6.00 16.01
N ARG A 216 -24.83 4.69 15.92
CA ARG A 216 -26.18 4.15 16.10
C ARG A 216 -26.61 4.29 17.55
N LYS A 217 -25.72 3.99 18.50
CA LYS A 217 -25.99 4.14 19.93
C LYS A 217 -26.26 5.61 20.32
N SER A 218 -25.51 6.56 19.77
CA SER A 218 -25.74 7.99 20.05
C SER A 218 -27.04 8.56 19.48
N LYS A 219 -27.71 7.83 18.57
CA LYS A 219 -28.98 8.25 17.94
C LYS A 219 -30.22 7.59 18.57
N GLN A 220 -30.07 6.65 19.50
CA GLN A 220 -31.20 6.09 20.24
C GLN A 220 -31.61 7.06 21.36
N PRO A 221 -32.86 7.56 21.39
CA PRO A 221 -33.34 8.35 22.51
C PRO A 221 -33.31 7.51 23.78
N GLN A 222 -32.77 8.07 24.86
CA GLN A 222 -32.93 7.52 26.22
C GLN A 222 -34.44 7.39 26.49
N PRO A 223 -34.96 6.21 26.91
CA PRO A 223 -36.35 6.14 27.33
C PRO A 223 -36.53 7.10 28.50
N SER A 224 -37.39 8.10 28.31
CA SER A 224 -37.79 9.02 29.36
C SER A 224 -38.47 8.20 30.45
N ASN A 225 -37.78 7.98 31.57
CA ASN A 225 -38.40 7.52 32.80
C ASN A 225 -39.36 8.63 33.27
N ILE A 226 -40.61 8.53 32.82
CA ILE A 226 -41.72 9.23 33.44
C ILE A 226 -42.23 8.26 34.50
N GLU A 227 -41.77 8.43 35.72
CA GLU A 227 -42.43 7.87 36.90
C GLU A 227 -43.74 8.64 37.11
N TYR A 228 -44.84 7.89 37.23
CA TYR A 228 -46.19 8.38 37.53
C TYR A 228 -46.40 8.50 39.03
#